data_AF-A0A6M4JJA6-F1
#
_entry.id   AF-A0A6M4JJA6-F1
#
_cell.length_a   1.000
_cell.length_b   1.000
_cell.length_c   1.000
_cell.angle_alpha   90.00
_cell.angle_beta   90.00
_cell.angle_gamma   90.00
#
_symmetry.space_group_name_H-M   'P 1'
#
loop_
_entity.id
_entity.type
_entity.pdbx_description
1 polymer ?
#
loop_
_entity_poly.entity_id
_entity_poly.type
_entity_poly.pdbx_seq_one_letter_code
_entity_poly.pdbx_strand_id
1 'polypeptide(L)'
;MKFFEVRDPYYALIKANTKEKAIKLYTEEVADDDGKLRDEIKEVGMLYAAVKHSRTVTEDQELSPISDVLEELQSNEERVLIMDGSLL
;
A
#
# COMPACT_ATOMS: atom_id res chain seq x y z
N MET A 1 -11.45 -6.06 4.39
CA MET A 1 -10.22 -5.74 3.63
C MET A 1 -9.01 -6.30 4.36
N LYS A 2 -7.97 -6.67 3.62
CA LYS A 2 -6.65 -7.01 4.16
C LYS A 2 -5.63 -5.97 3.72
N PHE A 3 -4.48 -5.95 4.37
CA PHE A 3 -3.39 -5.03 4.06
C PHE A 3 -2.13 -5.81 3.76
N PHE A 4 -1.38 -5.37 2.77
CA PHE A 4 -0.19 -6.05 2.29
C PHE A 4 0.96 -5.06 2.16
N GLU A 5 2.14 -5.48 2.61
CA GLU A 5 3.38 -4.71 2.49
C GLU A 5 4.31 -5.43 1.50
N VAL A 6 4.90 -4.64 0.59
CA VAL A 6 6.03 -5.03 -0.27
C VAL A 6 7.18 -4.09 0.05
N ARG A 7 8.41 -4.61 0.04
CA ARG A 7 9.62 -3.83 0.32
C ARG A 7 10.64 -3.83 -0.82
N ASP A 8 10.53 -4.80 -1.74
CA ASP A 8 11.44 -5.00 -2.86
C ASP A 8 10.61 -5.35 -4.10
N PRO A 9 10.90 -4.77 -5.27
CA PRO A 9 11.92 -3.74 -5.52
C PRO A 9 11.57 -2.35 -4.97
N TYR A 10 10.29 -2.02 -4.80
CA TYR A 10 9.84 -0.74 -4.27
C TYR A 10 8.87 -0.93 -3.12
N TYR A 11 8.92 0.00 -2.17
CA TYR A 11 8.00 -0.05 -1.05
C TYR A 11 6.57 0.23 -1.49
N ALA A 12 5.63 -0.61 -1.06
CA ALA A 12 4.21 -0.35 -1.22
C ALA A 12 3.41 -0.86 -0.03
N LEU A 13 2.37 -0.11 0.34
CA LEU A 13 1.32 -0.56 1.25
C LEU A 13 0.00 -0.62 0.47
N ILE A 14 -0.59 -1.82 0.40
CA ILE A 14 -1.72 -2.12 -0.47
C ILE A 14 -2.88 -2.62 0.36
N LYS A 15 -4.08 -2.13 0.04
CA LYS A 15 -5.34 -2.60 0.60
C LYS A 15 -6.07 -3.44 -0.46
N ALA A 16 -6.29 -4.72 -0.18
CA ALA A 16 -6.92 -5.64 -1.13
C ALA A 16 -7.62 -6.82 -0.43
N ASN A 17 -8.59 -7.46 -1.11
CA ASN A 17 -9.39 -8.53 -0.50
C ASN A 17 -8.59 -9.83 -0.39
N THR A 18 -7.65 -10.04 -1.32
CA THR A 18 -6.81 -11.23 -1.39
C THR A 18 -5.37 -10.84 -1.73
N LYS A 19 -4.43 -11.77 -1.47
CA LYS A 19 -3.02 -11.60 -1.83
C LYS A 19 -2.86 -11.46 -3.34
N GLU A 20 -3.61 -12.24 -4.13
CA GLU A 20 -3.60 -12.18 -5.59
C GLU A 20 -4.02 -10.81 -6.11
N LYS A 21 -5.03 -10.19 -5.50
CA LYS A 21 -5.45 -8.84 -5.87
C LYS A 21 -4.43 -7.78 -5.46
N ALA A 22 -3.76 -7.96 -4.32
CA ALA A 22 -2.68 -7.08 -3.90
C ALA A 22 -1.47 -7.14 -4.85
N ILE A 23 -1.10 -8.36 -5.28
CA ILE A 23 -0.07 -8.58 -6.31
C ILE A 23 -0.46 -7.86 -7.60
N LYS A 24 -1.72 -8.02 -8.05
CA LYS A 24 -2.22 -7.35 -9.24
C LYS A 24 -2.09 -5.82 -9.16
N LEU A 25 -2.55 -5.22 -8.06
CA LEU A 25 -2.43 -3.77 -7.83
C LEU A 25 -0.96 -3.32 -7.83
N TYR A 26 -0.06 -4.06 -7.16
CA TYR A 26 1.36 -3.75 -7.17
C TYR A 26 1.92 -3.74 -8.60
N THR A 27 1.60 -4.75 -9.40
CA THR A 27 2.09 -4.85 -10.79
C THR A 27 1.51 -3.81 -11.73
N GLU A 28 0.30 -3.33 -11.47
CA GLU A 28 -0.37 -2.33 -12.31
C GLU A 28 0.07 -0.89 -11.97
N GLU A 29 0.36 -0.60 -10.69
CA GLU A 29 0.56 0.77 -10.21
C GLU A 29 1.97 1.06 -9.69
N VAL A 30 2.76 0.04 -9.31
CA VAL A 30 4.04 0.23 -8.62
C VAL A 30 5.23 -0.25 -9.47
N ALA A 31 5.31 -1.55 -9.76
CA ALA A 31 6.43 -2.13 -10.50
C ALA A 31 6.13 -3.54 -11.02
N ASP A 32 6.82 -3.93 -12.10
CA ASP A 32 6.76 -5.27 -12.68
C ASP A 32 7.19 -6.36 -11.67
N ASP A 33 6.61 -7.56 -11.79
CA ASP A 33 7.00 -8.73 -11.01
C ASP A 33 8.22 -9.43 -11.65
N ASP A 34 9.35 -9.46 -10.93
CA ASP A 34 10.57 -10.17 -11.33
C ASP A 34 10.52 -11.68 -11.02
N GLY A 35 9.37 -12.18 -10.56
CA GLY A 35 9.13 -13.55 -10.14
C GLY A 35 9.26 -13.76 -8.63
N LYS A 36 9.66 -12.75 -7.85
CA LYS A 36 9.78 -12.84 -6.38
C LYS A 36 8.65 -12.15 -5.61
N LEU A 37 7.80 -11.37 -6.28
CA LEU A 37 6.79 -10.54 -5.61
C LEU A 37 5.85 -11.37 -4.72
N ARG A 38 5.48 -12.59 -5.16
CA ARG A 38 4.61 -13.47 -4.40
C ARG A 38 5.20 -13.87 -3.04
N ASP A 39 6.52 -13.98 -2.92
CA ASP A 39 7.19 -14.34 -1.67
C ASP A 39 7.46 -13.11 -0.80
N GLU A 40 7.71 -11.96 -1.43
CA GLU A 40 7.96 -10.70 -0.73
C GLU A 40 6.70 -10.05 -0.15
N ILE A 41 5.56 -10.17 -0.83
CA ILE A 41 4.31 -9.56 -0.38
C ILE A 41 3.74 -10.25 0.88
N LYS A 42 3.65 -9.48 1.96
CA LYS A 42 3.28 -9.96 3.29
C LYS A 42 2.00 -9.30 3.79
N GLU A 43 1.07 -10.09 4.29
CA GLU A 43 -0.13 -9.57 4.96
C GLU A 43 0.27 -8.91 6.29
N VAL A 44 -0.23 -7.70 6.54
CA VAL A 44 0.02 -6.91 7.75
C VAL A 44 -1.29 -6.51 8.41
N GLY A 45 -1.24 -6.19 9.70
CA GLY A 45 -2.41 -5.77 10.47
C GLY A 45 -2.89 -4.36 10.13
N MET A 46 -4.19 -4.10 10.27
CA MET A 46 -4.79 -2.78 10.03
C MET A 46 -4.14 -1.66 10.85
N LEU A 47 -3.81 -1.89 12.12
CA LEU A 47 -3.17 -0.88 12.97
C LEU A 47 -1.77 -0.51 12.45
N TYR A 48 -1.01 -1.50 11.97
CA TYR A 48 0.29 -1.27 11.34
C TYR A 48 0.14 -0.42 10.07
N ALA A 49 -0.82 -0.79 9.21
CA ALA A 49 -1.13 -0.04 7.99
C ALA A 49 -1.54 1.42 8.30
N ALA A 50 -2.38 1.64 9.32
CA ALA A 50 -2.81 2.97 9.73
C ALA A 50 -1.67 3.86 10.23
N VAL A 51 -0.80 3.32 11.08
CA VAL A 51 0.38 4.05 11.59
C VAL A 51 1.35 4.39 10.46
N LYS A 52 1.51 3.51 9.47
CA LYS A 52 2.34 3.78 8.29
C LYS A 52 1.72 4.88 7.42
N HIS A 53 0.45 4.72 7.05
CA HIS A 53 -0.25 5.63 6.13
C HIS A 53 -0.35 7.06 6.68
N SER A 54 -0.69 7.20 7.96
CA SER A 54 -0.74 8.51 8.64
C SER A 54 0.60 9.26 8.73
N ARG A 55 1.72 8.59 8.42
CA ARG A 55 3.06 9.19 8.45
C ARG A 55 3.66 9.38 7.07
N THR A 56 2.95 8.98 6.02
CA THR A 56 3.33 9.23 4.64
C THR A 56 3.00 10.68 4.30
N VAL A 57 3.90 11.32 3.57
CA VAL A 57 3.66 12.67 3.04
C VAL A 57 3.09 12.59 1.63
N THR A 58 2.23 13.54 1.30
CA THR A 58 1.77 13.76 -0.07
C THR A 58 2.90 14.32 -0.93
N GLU A 59 2.64 14.49 -2.24
CA GLU A 59 3.55 15.15 -3.18
C GLU A 59 3.95 16.57 -2.72
N ASP A 60 3.04 17.27 -2.03
CA ASP A 60 3.26 18.60 -1.45
C ASP A 60 4.06 18.59 -0.13
N GLN A 61 4.58 17.43 0.29
CA GLN A 61 5.29 17.20 1.56
C GLN A 61 4.43 17.44 2.82
N GLU A 62 3.10 17.38 2.67
CA GLU A 62 2.16 17.50 3.78
C GLU A 62 1.67 16.13 4.25
N LEU A 63 1.33 16.01 5.54
CA LEU A 63 0.69 14.80 6.04
C LEU A 63 -0.79 14.80 5.70
N SER A 64 -1.30 13.68 5.21
CA SER A 64 -2.74 13.51 5.05
C SER A 64 -3.45 13.63 6.41
N PRO A 65 -4.58 14.36 6.48
CA PRO A 65 -5.42 14.38 7.66
C PRO A 65 -5.79 12.96 8.10
N ILE A 66 -5.82 12.73 9.41
CA ILE A 66 -6.13 11.40 9.94
C ILE A 66 -7.55 10.94 9.57
N SER A 67 -8.48 11.87 9.34
CA SER A 67 -9.82 11.57 8.82
C SER A 67 -9.77 10.84 7.48
N ASP A 68 -8.93 11.35 6.57
CA ASP A 68 -8.86 10.89 5.20
C ASP A 68 -8.16 9.54 5.16
N VAL A 69 -7.06 9.40 5.93
CA VAL A 69 -6.39 8.11 6.16
C VAL A 69 -7.38 7.05 6.65
N LEU A 70 -8.25 7.38 7.62
CA LEU A 70 -9.24 6.44 8.13
C LEU A 70 -10.31 6.11 7.11
N GLU A 71 -10.79 7.09 6.34
CA GLU A 71 -11.75 6.88 5.26
C GLU A 71 -11.19 5.91 4.20
N GLU A 72 -9.95 6.14 3.77
CA GLU A 72 -9.27 5.27 2.80
C GLU A 72 -9.03 3.86 3.34
N LEU A 73 -8.75 3.70 4.64
CA LEU A 73 -8.60 2.38 5.26
C LEU A 73 -9.93 1.64 5.41
N GLN A 74 -11.03 2.36 5.67
CA GLN A 74 -12.35 1.80 5.95
C GLN A 74 -13.23 1.62 4.70
N SER A 75 -12.90 2.26 3.57
CA SER A 75 -13.65 2.09 2.33
C SER A 75 -13.69 0.63 1.86
N ASN A 76 -14.59 0.30 0.94
CA ASN A 76 -14.59 -1.03 0.30
C ASN A 76 -13.70 -1.11 -0.94
N GLU A 77 -13.00 -0.02 -1.26
CA GLU A 77 -12.12 0.09 -2.42
C GLU A 77 -10.76 -0.57 -2.15
N GLU A 78 -10.26 -1.27 -3.17
CA GLU A 78 -8.92 -1.84 -3.21
C GLU A 78 -8.00 -0.85 -3.90
N ARG A 79 -6.85 -0.53 -3.27
CA ARG A 79 -5.93 0.50 -3.78
C ARG A 79 -4.54 0.39 -3.18
N VAL A 80 -3.57 1.01 -3.85
CA VAL A 80 -2.28 1.36 -3.25
C VAL A 80 -2.48 2.55 -2.32
N LEU A 81 -2.13 2.40 -1.05
CA LEU A 81 -2.21 3.45 -0.03
C LEU A 81 -0.91 4.25 0.05
N ILE A 82 0.23 3.57 -0.09
CA ILE A 82 1.56 4.16 -0.07
C ILE A 82 2.36 3.53 -1.18
N MET A 83 3.12 4.35 -1.90
CA MET A 83 4.12 3.94 -2.87
C MET A 83 5.45 4.63 -2.56
N ASP A 84 6.57 4.04 -2.97
CA ASP A 84 7.89 4.64 -2.85
C ASP A 84 7.94 6.00 -3.55
N GLY A 85 8.39 7.03 -2.83
CA GLY A 85 8.48 8.39 -3.35
C GLY A 85 9.50 8.54 -4.48
N SER A 86 10.39 7.57 -4.70
CA SER A 86 11.28 7.59 -5.87
C SER A 86 10.57 7.31 -7.21
N LEU A 87 9.30 6.91 -7.17
CA LEU A 87 8.48 6.60 -8.35
C LEU A 87 7.63 7.78 -8.84
N LEU A 88 7.69 8.93 -8.15
CA LEU A 88 6.95 10.16 -8.44
C LEU A 88 7.81 11.21 -9.15
#